data_AF-A0A8H2VP38-F1
#
_entry.id   AF-A0A8H2VP38-F1
#
_cell.length_a   1.000
_cell.length_b   1.000
_cell.length_c   1.000
_cell.angle_alpha   90.00
_cell.angle_beta   90.00
_cell.angle_gamma   90.00
#
_symmetry.space_group_name_H-M   'P 1'
#
loop_
_entity.id
_entity.type
_entity.pdbx_description
1 polymer ?
#
loop_
_entity_poly.entity_id
_entity_poly.type
_entity_poly.pdbx_seq_one_letter_code
_entity_poly.pdbx_strand_id
1 'polypeptide(L)'
;MDIYRLADFYCALPAFSHSLDSALHRSPIFTESIRRNSKSLLRIAKKLHHPVLFRECLIYQVAEIECFHKRESWISKFDDDKELKLSFMMALTRVRSLQDYIDQSIISSAEEVPSFRNFLTERGEVMWREGSYDAAGYRTLLNRLQDRNQEHMVGLALLLEWLPKLLTSNVVLDRSGARVGDIGPDGDDDDESFFCAQIRDADLPWDQGSIDW
;
A
#
# COMPACT_ATOMS: atom_id res chain seq x y z
N MET A 1 8.90 -17.72 -27.28
CA MET A 1 8.78 -16.34 -27.78
C MET A 1 7.74 -15.68 -26.88
N ASP A 2 8.12 -14.60 -26.20
CA ASP A 2 7.27 -13.93 -25.20
C ASP A 2 6.13 -13.15 -25.88
N ILE A 3 4.90 -13.23 -25.37
CA ILE A 3 3.72 -12.58 -25.95
C ILE A 3 3.89 -11.05 -26.02
N TYR A 4 4.64 -10.48 -25.08
CA TYR A 4 5.06 -9.09 -25.10
C TYR A 4 5.88 -8.77 -26.36
N ARG A 5 6.90 -9.58 -26.68
CA ARG A 5 7.75 -9.37 -27.87
C ARG A 5 6.98 -9.51 -29.16
N LEU A 6 5.94 -10.34 -29.17
CA LEU A 6 5.06 -10.49 -30.33
C LEU A 6 4.19 -9.24 -30.51
N ALA A 7 3.60 -8.74 -29.43
CA ALA A 7 2.82 -7.50 -29.46
C ALA A 7 3.69 -6.29 -29.85
N ASP A 8 4.92 -6.21 -29.37
CA ASP A 8 5.92 -5.21 -29.76
C ASP A 8 6.22 -5.27 -31.26
N PHE A 9 6.55 -6.47 -31.76
CA PHE A 9 6.83 -6.71 -33.18
C PHE A 9 5.67 -6.30 -34.11
N TYR A 10 4.43 -6.49 -33.66
CA TYR A 10 3.23 -6.12 -34.43
C TYR A 10 2.70 -4.70 -34.12
N CYS A 11 3.42 -3.88 -33.36
CA CYS A 11 2.97 -2.57 -32.90
C CYS A 11 1.57 -2.62 -32.21
N ALA A 12 1.30 -3.75 -31.55
CA ALA A 12 0.02 -4.08 -30.93
C ALA A 12 0.07 -4.02 -29.40
N LEU A 13 1.13 -3.45 -28.81
CA LEU A 13 1.21 -3.12 -27.38
C LEU A 13 -0.04 -2.41 -26.84
N PRO A 14 -0.64 -1.41 -27.53
CA PRO A 14 -1.93 -0.82 -27.14
C PRO A 14 -3.04 -1.84 -26.94
N ALA A 15 -3.29 -2.63 -27.98
CA ALA A 15 -4.38 -3.60 -28.00
C ALA A 15 -4.13 -4.71 -26.98
N PHE A 16 -2.87 -5.12 -26.82
CA PHE A 16 -2.47 -6.09 -25.83
C PHE A 16 -2.67 -5.56 -24.40
N SER A 17 -2.23 -4.32 -24.11
CA SER A 17 -2.45 -3.67 -22.81
C SER A 17 -3.94 -3.59 -22.46
N HIS A 18 -4.80 -3.15 -23.40
CA HIS A 18 -6.25 -3.13 -23.19
C HIS A 18 -6.87 -4.52 -23.00
N SER A 19 -6.34 -5.55 -23.65
CA SER A 19 -6.82 -6.92 -23.46
C SER A 19 -6.52 -7.44 -22.04
N LEU A 20 -5.43 -6.98 -21.43
CA LEU A 20 -5.06 -7.34 -20.06
C LEU A 20 -6.05 -6.78 -19.05
N ASP A 21 -6.56 -5.55 -19.21
CA ASP A 21 -7.59 -5.01 -18.31
C ASP A 21 -8.78 -5.98 -18.18
N SER A 22 -9.29 -6.49 -19.30
CA SER A 22 -10.39 -7.45 -19.27
C SER A 22 -10.02 -8.78 -18.62
N ALA A 23 -8.79 -9.25 -18.80
CA ALA A 23 -8.31 -10.51 -18.23
C ALA A 23 -8.09 -10.40 -16.71
N LEU A 24 -7.47 -9.30 -16.25
CA LEU A 24 -7.17 -9.02 -14.85
C LEU A 24 -8.44 -9.02 -13.99
N HIS A 25 -9.51 -8.41 -14.49
CA HIS A 25 -10.78 -8.30 -13.76
C HIS A 25 -11.61 -9.61 -13.73
N ARG A 26 -11.24 -10.62 -14.53
CA ARG A 26 -12.00 -11.87 -14.68
C ARG A 26 -11.29 -13.09 -14.10
N SER A 27 -10.00 -12.99 -13.75
CA SER A 27 -9.20 -14.13 -13.32
C SER A 27 -8.59 -13.92 -11.93
N PRO A 28 -9.23 -14.41 -10.85
CA PRO A 28 -8.68 -14.29 -9.49
C PRO A 28 -7.34 -15.02 -9.31
N ILE A 29 -7.14 -16.13 -10.03
CA ILE A 29 -5.85 -16.87 -10.06
C ILE A 29 -4.74 -15.97 -10.59
N PHE A 30 -5.05 -15.12 -11.57
CA PHE A 30 -4.08 -14.18 -12.11
C PHE A 30 -3.74 -13.11 -11.07
N THR A 31 -4.71 -12.58 -10.34
CA THR A 31 -4.49 -11.61 -9.26
C THR A 31 -3.55 -12.14 -8.17
N GLU A 32 -3.74 -13.40 -7.74
CA GLU A 32 -2.88 -14.01 -6.72
C GLU A 32 -1.41 -14.14 -7.18
N SER A 33 -1.21 -14.31 -8.50
CA SER A 33 0.12 -14.34 -9.09
C SER A 33 0.80 -12.96 -9.14
N ILE A 34 0.03 -11.87 -9.09
CA ILE A 34 0.56 -10.49 -9.15
C ILE A 34 1.41 -10.20 -7.93
N ARG A 35 0.92 -10.52 -6.71
CA ARG A 35 1.68 -10.28 -5.46
C ARG A 35 3.05 -10.95 -5.52
N ARG A 36 3.09 -12.24 -5.85
CA ARG A 36 4.31 -13.06 -5.90
C ARG A 36 5.30 -12.64 -6.99
N ASN A 37 4.81 -12.09 -8.11
CA ASN A 37 5.65 -11.73 -9.26
C ASN A 37 5.77 -10.20 -9.45
N SER A 38 5.35 -9.41 -8.47
CA SER A 38 5.14 -7.96 -8.58
C SER A 38 6.37 -7.22 -9.11
N LYS A 39 7.58 -7.54 -8.66
CA LYS A 39 8.84 -6.93 -9.17
C LYS A 39 9.05 -7.09 -10.68
N SER A 40 8.72 -8.26 -11.22
CA SER A 40 8.88 -8.58 -12.65
C SER A 40 7.73 -8.00 -13.48
N LEU A 41 6.50 -8.14 -12.99
CA LEU A 41 5.29 -7.61 -13.60
C LEU A 41 5.29 -6.08 -13.63
N LEU A 42 5.89 -5.43 -12.63
CA LEU A 42 6.03 -3.98 -12.60
C LEU A 42 6.83 -3.45 -13.81
N ARG A 43 7.92 -4.13 -14.20
CA ARG A 43 8.70 -3.78 -15.40
C ARG A 43 7.90 -4.03 -16.69
N ILE A 44 7.11 -5.10 -16.72
CA ILE A 44 6.23 -5.40 -17.87
C ILE A 44 5.14 -4.35 -17.97
N ALA A 45 4.49 -4.00 -16.86
CA ALA A 45 3.45 -2.98 -16.79
C ALA A 45 3.98 -1.62 -17.24
N LYS A 46 5.23 -1.27 -16.85
CA LYS A 46 5.92 -0.09 -17.37
C LYS A 46 6.06 -0.12 -18.88
N LYS A 47 6.57 -1.22 -19.45
CA LYS A 47 6.74 -1.35 -20.90
C LYS A 47 5.43 -1.38 -21.69
N LEU A 48 4.34 -1.80 -21.05
CA LEU A 48 3.00 -1.83 -21.64
C LEU A 48 2.23 -0.53 -21.46
N HIS A 49 2.79 0.44 -20.74
CA HIS A 49 2.07 1.61 -20.24
C HIS A 49 0.74 1.25 -19.55
N HIS A 50 0.71 0.12 -18.83
CA HIS A 50 -0.52 -0.44 -18.25
C HIS A 50 -0.74 0.11 -16.82
N PRO A 51 -1.65 1.09 -16.61
CA PRO A 51 -1.69 1.85 -15.36
C PRO A 51 -2.17 1.03 -14.17
N VAL A 52 -3.21 0.21 -14.36
CA VAL A 52 -3.79 -0.61 -13.27
C VAL A 52 -2.76 -1.62 -12.76
N LEU A 53 -2.21 -2.46 -13.64
CA LEU A 53 -1.18 -3.44 -13.30
C LEU A 53 0.06 -2.80 -12.67
N PHE A 54 0.48 -1.63 -13.14
CA PHE A 54 1.63 -0.93 -12.57
C PHE A 54 1.38 -0.50 -11.13
N ARG A 55 0.22 0.12 -10.86
CA ARG A 55 -0.15 0.55 -9.49
C ARG A 55 -0.19 -0.62 -8.53
N GLU A 56 -0.84 -1.70 -8.95
CA GLU A 56 -0.93 -2.95 -8.20
C GLU A 56 0.44 -3.49 -7.83
N CYS A 57 1.30 -3.69 -8.83
CA CYS A 57 2.64 -4.20 -8.59
C CYS A 57 3.46 -3.25 -7.71
N LEU A 58 3.30 -1.93 -7.88
CA LEU A 58 4.05 -0.96 -7.10
C LEU A 58 3.60 -0.93 -5.63
N ILE A 59 2.30 -1.09 -5.35
CA ILE A 59 1.77 -1.26 -4.00
C ILE A 59 2.41 -2.47 -3.32
N TYR A 60 2.42 -3.65 -3.97
CA TYR A 60 3.07 -4.84 -3.41
C TYR A 60 4.57 -4.66 -3.22
N GLN A 61 5.25 -3.94 -4.12
CA GLN A 61 6.68 -3.68 -3.97
C GLN A 61 7.01 -2.73 -2.81
N VAL A 62 6.11 -1.79 -2.49
CA VAL A 62 6.19 -0.93 -1.30
C VAL A 62 5.88 -1.72 -0.04
N ALA A 63 4.89 -2.64 -0.10
CA ALA A 63 4.52 -3.53 0.99
C ALA A 63 5.65 -4.49 1.40
N GLU A 64 6.39 -5.03 0.43
CA GLU A 64 7.52 -5.97 0.64
C GLU A 64 8.69 -5.39 1.44
N ILE A 65 8.68 -4.10 1.78
CA ILE A 65 9.72 -3.51 2.62
C ILE A 65 9.44 -3.95 4.07
N GLU A 66 9.90 -5.15 4.41
CA GLU A 66 9.87 -5.71 5.77
C GLU A 66 10.52 -4.73 6.75
N CYS A 67 9.74 -4.29 7.74
CA CYS A 67 10.16 -3.42 8.84
C CYS A 67 10.82 -2.11 8.37
N PHE A 68 10.06 -1.03 8.47
CA PHE A 68 10.43 0.36 8.15
C PHE A 68 11.72 0.89 8.82
N HIS A 69 12.39 0.10 9.66
CA HIS A 69 13.64 0.41 10.36
C HIS A 69 14.93 -0.01 9.63
N LYS A 70 14.91 -0.94 8.67
CA LYS A 70 16.11 -1.26 7.87
C LYS A 70 16.24 -0.29 6.69
N ARG A 71 16.68 0.94 7.00
CA ARG A 71 16.88 2.03 6.03
C ARG A 71 17.69 1.62 4.79
N GLU A 72 18.55 0.61 4.92
CA GLU A 72 19.48 0.16 3.89
C GLU A 72 18.87 -0.73 2.80
N SER A 73 17.76 -1.44 3.08
CA SER A 73 17.22 -2.47 2.17
C SER A 73 16.56 -1.90 0.90
N TRP A 74 15.90 -0.74 1.02
CA TRP A 74 15.14 -0.15 -0.10
C TRP A 74 15.93 0.87 -0.91
N ILE A 75 17.06 1.39 -0.41
CA ILE A 75 17.86 2.44 -1.08
C ILE A 75 18.40 1.95 -2.43
N SER A 76 18.73 0.66 -2.54
CA SER A 76 19.23 0.04 -3.77
C SER A 76 18.11 -0.54 -4.66
N LYS A 77 16.84 -0.46 -4.23
CA LYS A 77 15.71 -1.02 -5.00
C LYS A 77 15.54 -0.21 -6.28
N PHE A 78 15.58 -0.90 -7.42
CA PHE A 78 15.47 -0.34 -8.77
C PHE A 78 16.60 0.63 -9.17
N ASP A 79 17.83 0.45 -8.68
CA ASP A 79 19.00 1.23 -9.14
C ASP A 79 19.24 1.14 -10.65
N ASP A 80 18.78 0.06 -11.28
CA ASP A 80 18.82 -0.17 -12.73
C ASP A 80 17.81 0.66 -13.52
N ASP A 81 16.78 1.23 -12.89
CA ASP A 81 15.71 1.98 -13.56
C ASP A 81 15.31 3.22 -12.72
N LYS A 82 15.83 4.39 -13.12
CA LYS A 82 15.66 5.66 -12.38
C LYS A 82 14.19 6.09 -12.25
N GLU A 83 13.38 5.88 -13.28
CA GLU A 83 11.97 6.29 -13.28
C GLU A 83 11.14 5.37 -12.38
N LEU A 84 11.46 4.07 -12.40
CA LEU A 84 10.85 3.09 -11.52
C LEU A 84 11.22 3.36 -10.06
N LYS A 85 12.50 3.64 -9.81
CA LYS A 85 13.00 4.05 -8.49
C LYS A 85 12.30 5.30 -7.99
N LEU A 86 12.13 6.31 -8.84
CA LEU A 86 11.41 7.54 -8.49
C LEU A 86 9.96 7.25 -8.11
N SER A 87 9.24 6.48 -8.94
CA SER A 87 7.84 6.10 -8.69
C SER A 87 7.69 5.36 -7.36
N PHE A 88 8.58 4.40 -7.11
CA PHE A 88 8.66 3.64 -5.87
C PHE A 88 8.95 4.52 -4.65
N MET A 89 9.94 5.41 -4.75
CA MET A 89 10.28 6.34 -3.68
C MET A 89 9.14 7.29 -3.35
N MET A 90 8.42 7.80 -4.35
CA MET A 90 7.26 8.66 -4.14
C MET A 90 6.13 7.91 -3.43
N ALA A 91 5.81 6.70 -3.88
CA ALA A 91 4.79 5.85 -3.26
C ALA A 91 5.14 5.52 -1.79
N LEU A 92 6.39 5.11 -1.54
CA LEU A 92 6.90 4.83 -0.20
C LEU A 92 6.87 6.07 0.71
N THR A 93 7.30 7.22 0.20
CA THR A 93 7.34 8.47 0.96
C THR A 93 5.94 8.90 1.38
N ARG A 94 4.91 8.72 0.54
CA ARG A 94 3.53 9.04 0.92
C ARG A 94 3.02 8.22 2.07
N VAL A 95 3.20 6.90 1.99
CA VAL A 95 2.81 5.99 3.08
C VAL A 95 3.51 6.40 4.37
N ARG A 96 4.83 6.59 4.33
CA ARG A 96 5.62 7.03 5.49
C ARG A 96 5.18 8.35 6.06
N SER A 97 4.98 9.37 5.22
CA SER A 97 4.57 10.70 5.68
C SER A 97 3.22 10.66 6.41
N LEU A 98 2.31 9.78 5.97
CA LEU A 98 1.01 9.61 6.61
C LEU A 98 1.12 8.81 7.91
N GLN A 99 1.94 7.75 7.94
CA GLN A 99 2.26 7.03 9.17
C GLN A 99 2.89 7.95 10.21
N ASP A 100 3.95 8.67 9.84
CA ASP A 100 4.66 9.60 10.72
C ASP A 100 3.71 10.65 11.29
N TYR A 101 2.81 11.19 10.46
CA TYR A 101 1.80 12.14 10.91
C TYR A 101 0.84 11.54 11.93
N ILE A 102 0.35 10.32 11.69
CA ILE A 102 -0.58 9.64 12.60
C ILE A 102 0.13 9.25 13.89
N ASP A 103 1.36 8.74 13.82
CA ASP A 103 2.16 8.39 14.99
C ASP A 103 2.36 9.60 15.90
N GLN A 104 2.76 10.74 15.32
CA GLN A 104 2.89 11.99 16.07
C GLN A 104 1.55 12.43 16.69
N SER A 105 0.45 12.27 15.96
CA SER A 105 -0.88 12.59 16.47
C SER A 105 -1.30 11.65 17.62
N ILE A 106 -0.97 10.36 17.55
CA ILE A 106 -1.23 9.39 18.62
C ILE A 106 -0.40 9.74 19.86
N ILE A 107 0.89 10.00 19.69
CA ILE A 107 1.81 10.36 20.78
C ILE A 107 1.33 11.63 21.48
N SER A 108 1.07 12.70 20.72
CA SER A 108 0.57 13.96 21.26
C SER A 108 -0.77 13.79 21.97
N SER A 109 -1.71 13.04 21.37
CA SER A 109 -3.01 12.77 22.00
C SER A 109 -2.88 11.97 23.30
N ALA A 110 -1.92 11.05 23.37
CA ALA A 110 -1.66 10.27 24.58
C ALA A 110 -1.00 11.10 25.69
N GLU A 111 -0.28 12.16 25.36
CA GLU A 111 0.24 13.11 26.36
C GLU A 111 -0.87 14.02 26.90
N GLU A 112 -1.77 14.48 26.03
CA GLU A 112 -2.85 15.41 26.39
C GLU A 112 -4.04 14.75 27.08
N VAL A 113 -4.36 13.50 26.73
CA VAL A 113 -5.57 12.80 27.17
C VAL A 113 -5.19 11.55 27.99
N PRO A 114 -5.17 11.63 29.33
CA PRO A 114 -4.78 10.51 30.19
C PRO A 114 -5.65 9.25 30.02
N SER A 115 -6.94 9.42 29.70
CA SER A 115 -7.83 8.29 29.41
C SER A 115 -7.42 7.55 28.13
N PHE A 116 -6.96 8.27 27.11
CA PHE A 116 -6.44 7.69 25.87
C PHE A 116 -5.09 7.00 26.12
N ARG A 117 -4.20 7.61 26.92
CA ARG A 117 -2.95 6.97 27.35
C ARG A 117 -3.20 5.65 28.06
N ASN A 118 -4.12 5.63 29.01
CA ASN A 118 -4.49 4.42 29.74
C ASN A 118 -5.12 3.38 28.81
N PHE A 119 -5.94 3.84 27.84
CA PHE A 119 -6.50 2.98 26.82
C PHE A 119 -5.42 2.27 25.97
N LEU A 120 -4.31 2.96 25.64
CA LEU A 120 -3.16 2.33 24.97
C LEU A 120 -2.43 1.36 25.93
N THR A 121 -2.16 1.75 27.18
CA THR A 121 -1.33 0.95 28.09
C THR A 121 -2.03 -0.27 28.73
N GLU A 122 -3.35 -0.21 28.97
CA GLU A 122 -4.13 -1.24 29.69
C GLU A 122 -4.11 -2.64 29.06
N ARG A 123 -3.66 -2.78 27.81
CA ARG A 123 -3.65 -4.07 27.10
C ARG A 123 -2.31 -4.45 26.44
N GLY A 124 -1.19 -3.93 26.96
CA GLY A 124 0.14 -4.38 26.54
C GLY A 124 0.76 -3.58 25.38
N GLU A 125 0.15 -2.48 24.94
CA GLU A 125 0.80 -1.51 24.05
C GLU A 125 1.69 -0.57 24.89
N VAL A 126 2.64 -1.19 25.61
CA VAL A 126 3.65 -0.47 26.38
C VAL A 126 4.55 0.23 25.37
N MET A 127 4.16 1.48 25.10
CA MET A 127 4.67 2.39 24.10
C MET A 127 4.31 1.99 22.67
N TRP A 128 3.40 2.76 22.08
CA TRP A 128 3.64 3.27 20.73
C TRP A 128 5.03 3.93 20.69
N ARG A 129 6.09 3.12 20.63
CA ARG A 129 7.48 3.54 20.61
C ARG A 129 7.87 3.65 19.14
N GLU A 130 8.44 4.78 18.77
CA GLU A 130 8.86 5.20 17.43
C GLU A 130 8.96 4.06 16.40
N GLY A 131 7.90 3.89 15.59
CA GLY A 131 7.98 3.37 14.22
C GLY A 131 7.68 1.89 13.95
N SER A 132 7.02 1.14 14.83
CA SER A 132 6.90 -0.34 14.68
C SER A 132 5.51 -0.91 14.37
N TYR A 133 4.51 -0.12 13.96
CA TYR A 133 3.18 -0.68 13.64
C TYR A 133 2.99 -0.90 12.15
N ASP A 134 2.64 -2.14 11.83
CA ASP A 134 2.12 -2.53 10.54
C ASP A 134 0.65 -2.10 10.39
N ALA A 135 0.04 -2.41 9.24
CA ALA A 135 -1.33 -1.99 8.99
C ALA A 135 -2.33 -2.61 9.99
N ALA A 136 -2.05 -3.80 10.52
CA ALA A 136 -2.86 -4.48 11.52
C ALA A 136 -2.88 -3.75 12.86
N GLY A 137 -1.75 -3.19 13.29
CA GLY A 137 -1.68 -2.33 14.47
C GLY A 137 -2.63 -1.14 14.38
N TYR A 138 -2.57 -0.37 13.30
CA TYR A 138 -3.47 0.77 13.10
C TYR A 138 -4.94 0.34 12.93
N ARG A 139 -5.21 -0.79 12.27
CA ARG A 139 -6.57 -1.32 12.11
C ARG A 139 -7.18 -1.70 13.45
N THR A 140 -6.41 -2.38 14.29
CA THR A 140 -6.81 -2.74 15.64
C THR A 140 -7.13 -1.50 16.47
N LEU A 141 -6.29 -0.46 16.39
CA LEU A 141 -6.55 0.81 17.04
C LEU A 141 -7.86 1.46 16.56
N LEU A 142 -8.05 1.56 15.24
CA LEU A 142 -9.24 2.16 14.64
C LEU A 142 -10.52 1.45 15.08
N ASN A 143 -10.55 0.11 15.01
CA ASN A 143 -11.71 -0.68 15.41
C ASN A 143 -12.07 -0.44 16.88
N ARG A 144 -11.08 -0.38 17.77
CA ARG A 144 -11.29 -0.10 19.20
C ARG A 144 -11.79 1.32 19.48
N LEU A 145 -11.29 2.30 18.74
CA LEU A 145 -11.76 3.68 18.84
C LEU A 145 -13.22 3.81 18.38
N GLN A 146 -13.65 3.00 17.41
CA GLN A 146 -15.03 2.97 16.93
C GLN A 146 -15.98 2.23 17.88
N ASP A 147 -15.52 1.18 18.57
CA ASP A 147 -16.33 0.37 19.48
C ASP A 147 -16.72 1.09 20.79
N ARG A 148 -15.96 2.09 21.23
CA ARG A 148 -16.31 2.87 22.44
C ARG A 148 -17.19 4.05 22.08
N ASN A 149 -18.35 4.16 22.75
CA ASN A 149 -19.16 5.39 22.75
C ASN A 149 -18.26 6.59 23.11
N GLN A 150 -18.29 7.60 22.23
CA GLN A 150 -17.37 8.75 22.13
C GLN A 150 -17.29 9.65 23.39
N GLU A 151 -18.05 9.36 24.43
CA GLU A 151 -18.26 10.24 25.59
C GLU A 151 -16.99 10.54 26.42
N HIS A 152 -15.94 9.71 26.31
CA HIS A 152 -14.66 9.90 27.02
C HIS A 152 -13.46 10.23 26.11
N MET A 153 -13.68 10.41 24.81
CA MET A 153 -12.62 10.52 23.79
C MET A 153 -12.66 11.88 23.05
N VAL A 154 -13.06 12.95 23.74
CA VAL A 154 -12.99 14.32 23.22
C VAL A 154 -11.53 14.67 22.96
N GLY A 155 -11.20 15.01 21.72
CA GLY A 155 -9.82 15.32 21.29
C GLY A 155 -9.23 14.39 20.23
N LEU A 156 -9.83 13.22 19.98
CA LEU A 156 -9.32 12.24 19.00
C LEU A 156 -9.92 12.38 17.60
N ALA A 157 -10.57 13.51 17.30
CA ALA A 157 -11.25 13.73 16.02
C ALA A 157 -10.28 13.63 14.83
N LEU A 158 -9.05 14.13 14.99
CA LEU A 158 -8.01 14.02 13.96
C LEU A 158 -7.63 12.56 13.71
N LEU A 159 -7.43 11.74 14.75
CA LEU A 159 -7.10 10.32 14.57
C LEU A 159 -8.21 9.57 13.82
N LEU A 160 -9.47 9.84 14.17
CA LEU A 160 -10.61 9.24 13.48
C LEU A 160 -10.76 9.70 12.03
N GLU A 161 -10.23 10.88 11.68
CA GLU A 161 -10.19 11.37 10.30
C GLU A 161 -9.05 10.73 9.48
N TRP A 162 -7.88 10.56 10.09
CA TRP A 162 -6.65 10.18 9.37
C TRP A 162 -6.38 8.67 9.36
N LEU A 163 -6.75 7.92 10.41
CA LEU A 163 -6.61 6.46 10.44
C LEU A 163 -7.31 5.78 9.26
N PRO A 164 -8.56 6.14 8.89
CA PRO A 164 -9.20 5.55 7.71
C PRO A 164 -8.46 5.86 6.41
N LYS A 165 -7.85 7.05 6.28
CA LYS A 165 -7.05 7.43 5.10
C LYS A 165 -5.80 6.58 4.96
N LEU A 166 -5.12 6.27 6.07
CA LEU A 166 -3.96 5.37 6.09
C LEU A 166 -4.35 3.92 5.76
N LEU A 167 -5.52 3.50 6.24
CA LEU A 167 -6.06 2.15 6.08
C LEU A 167 -7.01 2.02 4.88
N THR A 168 -6.87 2.90 3.89
CA THR A 168 -7.64 2.84 2.64
C THR A 168 -6.99 1.83 1.70
N SER A 169 -7.79 0.92 1.14
CA SER A 169 -7.31 0.04 0.07
C SER A 169 -7.22 0.81 -1.24
N ASN A 170 -6.04 0.78 -1.87
CA ASN A 170 -5.81 1.33 -3.21
C ASN A 170 -5.58 0.22 -4.25
N VAL A 171 -5.77 -1.04 -3.84
CA VAL A 171 -5.75 -2.22 -4.70
C VAL A 171 -7.13 -2.35 -5.34
N VAL A 172 -7.15 -2.50 -6.67
CA VAL A 172 -8.35 -2.58 -7.54
C VAL A 172 -8.62 -4.01 -7.98
N LEU A 173 -7.57 -4.81 -8.15
CA LEU A 173 -7.67 -6.17 -8.70
C LEU A 173 -7.96 -7.23 -7.63
N ASP A 174 -7.61 -6.96 -6.37
CA ASP A 174 -8.04 -7.81 -5.26
C ASP A 174 -9.53 -7.61 -4.97
N ARG A 175 -10.27 -8.73 -4.96
CA ARG A 175 -11.71 -8.79 -4.70
C ARG A 175 -12.05 -9.68 -3.51
N SER A 176 -11.04 -10.04 -2.70
CA SER A 176 -11.22 -10.76 -1.44
C SER A 176 -12.21 -10.06 -0.50
N GLY A 177 -12.34 -8.73 -0.62
CA GLY A 177 -13.10 -7.90 0.31
C GLY A 177 -12.37 -7.64 1.62
N ALA A 178 -11.12 -8.11 1.74
CA ALA A 178 -10.26 -7.85 2.88
C ALA A 178 -9.95 -6.34 2.96
N ARG A 179 -9.97 -5.80 4.17
CA ARG A 179 -9.57 -4.41 4.42
C ARG A 179 -8.09 -4.37 4.75
N VAL A 180 -7.46 -3.24 4.46
CA VAL A 180 -6.08 -2.98 4.84
C VAL A 180 -5.92 -3.16 6.36
N GLY A 181 -5.02 -4.03 6.80
CA GLY A 181 -4.83 -4.28 8.23
C GLY A 181 -5.72 -5.37 8.82
N ASP A 182 -6.58 -6.02 8.03
CA ASP A 182 -7.32 -7.19 8.53
C ASP A 182 -6.34 -8.35 8.74
N ILE A 183 -6.42 -8.99 9.90
CA ILE A 183 -5.68 -10.23 10.19
C ILE A 183 -6.48 -11.38 9.58
N GLY A 184 -5.82 -12.24 8.82
CA GLY A 184 -6.44 -13.41 8.19
C GLY A 184 -7.16 -14.31 9.19
N PRO A 185 -8.17 -15.10 8.76
CA PRO A 185 -8.98 -15.95 9.64
C PRO A 185 -8.16 -17.01 10.39
N ASP A 186 -7.01 -17.40 9.85
CA ASP A 186 -6.14 -18.43 10.43
C ASP A 186 -5.08 -17.85 11.38
N GLY A 187 -4.97 -16.51 11.48
CA GLY A 187 -3.97 -15.85 12.33
C GLY A 187 -2.51 -16.09 11.91
N ASP A 188 -2.29 -16.73 10.76
CA ASP A 188 -0.98 -16.90 10.16
C ASP A 188 -0.55 -15.57 9.51
N ASP A 189 0.60 -15.06 9.95
CA ASP A 189 1.21 -13.77 9.58
C ASP A 189 1.59 -13.65 8.08
N ASP A 190 1.38 -14.70 7.28
CA ASP A 190 1.71 -14.73 5.85
C ASP A 190 0.74 -13.89 5.00
N ASP A 191 -0.47 -13.58 5.50
CA ASP A 191 -1.33 -12.54 4.95
C ASP A 191 -0.92 -11.17 5.51
N GLU A 192 0.33 -10.78 5.20
CA GLU A 192 0.97 -9.61 5.80
C GLU A 192 0.07 -8.38 5.68
N SER A 193 -0.23 -7.79 6.82
CA SER A 193 -0.97 -6.55 6.86
C SER A 193 -0.12 -5.42 6.26
N PHE A 194 -0.46 -4.96 5.05
CA PHE A 194 0.33 -3.94 4.34
C PHE A 194 -0.45 -2.67 4.05
N PHE A 195 0.26 -1.53 4.03
CA PHE A 195 -0.32 -0.26 3.61
C PHE A 195 -0.44 -0.18 2.09
N CYS A 196 -1.60 0.26 1.61
CA CYS A 196 -1.80 0.49 0.19
C CYS A 196 -1.35 1.91 -0.19
N ALA A 197 -0.18 2.03 -0.85
CA ALA A 197 0.30 3.32 -1.33
C ALA A 197 -0.65 3.96 -2.36
N GLN A 198 -0.88 5.27 -2.25
CA GLN A 198 -1.60 6.03 -3.25
C GLN A 198 -0.65 6.45 -4.39
N ILE A 199 -0.97 6.02 -5.62
CA ILE A 199 -0.19 6.27 -6.83
C ILE A 199 -1.05 7.02 -7.84
N ARG A 200 -0.76 8.30 -8.04
CA ARG A 200 -1.51 9.20 -8.94
C ARG A 200 -1.06 8.99 -10.38
N ASP A 201 -1.87 9.44 -11.35
CA ASP A 201 -1.47 9.39 -12.77
C ASP A 201 -0.16 10.13 -13.03
N ALA A 202 0.05 11.27 -12.35
CA ALA A 202 1.28 12.05 -12.45
C ALA A 202 2.53 11.36 -11.86
N ASP A 203 2.35 10.23 -11.16
CA ASP A 203 3.46 9.45 -10.60
C ASP A 203 3.81 8.24 -11.47
N LEU A 204 3.12 8.04 -12.59
CA LEU A 204 3.47 7.03 -13.56
C LEU A 204 4.73 7.45 -14.33
N PRO A 205 5.62 6.51 -14.67
CA PRO A 205 6.85 6.82 -15.40
C PRO A 205 6.63 7.10 -16.89
N TRP A 206 5.38 7.17 -17.36
CA TRP A 206 4.99 7.54 -18.72
C TRP A 206 3.85 8.55 -18.70
N ASP A 207 3.68 9.27 -19.80
CA ASP A 207 2.53 10.14 -20.01
C ASP A 207 1.33 9.30 -20.48
N GLN A 208 0.18 9.47 -19.82
CA GLN A 208 -1.06 8.77 -20.20
C GLN A 208 -1.57 9.19 -21.58
N GLY A 209 -1.17 10.36 -22.07
CA GLY A 209 -1.53 10.86 -23.39
C GLY A 209 -0.55 10.49 -24.51
N SER A 210 0.57 9.80 -24.21
CA SER A 210 1.56 9.51 -25.24
C SER A 210 1.07 8.41 -26.18
N ILE A 211 1.20 8.67 -27.48
CA ILE A 211 0.93 7.70 -28.55
C ILE A 211 2.21 6.97 -28.96
N ASP A 212 3.38 7.55 -28.63
CA ASP A 212 4.67 6.86 -28.74
C ASP A 212 4.79 5.87 -27.57
N TRP A 213 4.86 4.59 -27.94
CA TRP A 213 5.10 3.43 -27.08
C TRP A 213 6.57 3.02 -27.13
#